data_AF-A0A4U5M6P6-F1
#
_entry.id   AF-A0A4U5M6P6-F1
#
_cell.length_a   1.000
_cell.length_b   1.000
_cell.length_c   1.000
_cell.angle_alpha   90.00
_cell.angle_beta   90.00
_cell.angle_gamma   90.00
#
_symmetry.space_group_name_H-M   'P 1'
#
loop_
_entity.id
_entity.type
_entity.pdbx_description
1 polymer ?
#
loop_
_entity_poly.entity_id
_entity_poly.type
_entity_poly.pdbx_seq_one_letter_code
_entity_poly.pdbx_strand_id
1 'polypeptide(L)'
;MERALLVLFLLLMAASAQRKAWGQQENKAFDVIRFMPPAIREFHNMMDDMMEALFLPTDYSISYAMLHYMHMRDGLGLSRTLVRKMFPNCEKLAKIPELQEFYGKRRGENPNSLRVLKDFMELLEWMDYQNKLGLK
;
A
#
# COMPACT_ATOMS: atom_id res chain seq x y z
N MET A 1 -38.82 -31.32 -19.96
CA MET A 1 -39.25 -30.30 -18.98
C MET A 1 -38.14 -29.87 -18.03
N GLU A 2 -37.22 -30.74 -17.64
CA GLU A 2 -36.16 -30.44 -16.64
C GLU A 2 -35.17 -29.33 -17.05
N ARG A 3 -34.83 -29.21 -18.35
CA ARG A 3 -33.91 -28.16 -18.83
C ARG A 3 -34.52 -26.75 -18.76
N ALA A 4 -35.84 -26.62 -18.88
CA ALA A 4 -36.51 -25.33 -18.81
C ALA A 4 -36.54 -24.79 -17.36
N LEU A 5 -36.67 -25.68 -16.38
CA LEU A 5 -36.62 -25.33 -14.95
C LEU A 5 -35.21 -24.87 -14.53
N LEU A 6 -34.15 -25.51 -15.04
CA LEU A 6 -32.78 -25.09 -14.77
C LEU A 6 -32.47 -23.69 -15.33
N VAL A 7 -32.93 -23.38 -16.55
CA VAL A 7 -32.74 -22.05 -17.15
C VAL A 7 -33.54 -20.99 -16.39
N LEU A 8 -34.77 -21.29 -15.98
CA LEU A 8 -35.59 -20.39 -15.17
C LEU A 8 -34.95 -20.13 -13.80
N PHE A 9 -34.41 -21.16 -13.15
CA PHE A 9 -33.71 -21.03 -11.87
C PHE A 9 -32.44 -20.18 -11.99
N LEU A 10 -31.64 -20.35 -13.04
CA LEU A 10 -30.45 -19.52 -13.29
C LEU A 10 -30.80 -18.06 -13.58
N LEU A 11 -31.89 -17.80 -14.32
CA LEU A 11 -32.38 -16.44 -14.57
C LEU A 11 -32.91 -15.76 -13.30
N LEU A 12 -33.59 -16.51 -12.42
CA LEU A 12 -34.05 -15.99 -11.12
C LEU A 12 -32.87 -15.65 -10.20
N MET A 13 -31.82 -16.47 -10.20
CA MET A 13 -30.60 -16.21 -9.44
C MET A 13 -29.84 -14.98 -9.99
N ALA A 14 -29.72 -14.85 -11.31
CA ALA A 14 -29.11 -13.69 -11.96
C ALA A 14 -29.90 -12.39 -11.69
N ALA A 15 -31.24 -12.45 -11.70
CA ALA A 15 -32.08 -11.31 -11.34
C ALA A 15 -32.04 -10.96 -9.84
N SER A 16 -31.73 -11.93 -8.97
CA SER A 16 -31.56 -11.70 -7.52
C SER A 16 -30.22 -11.05 -7.16
N ALA A 17 -29.18 -11.24 -7.98
CA ALA A 17 -27.84 -10.71 -7.74
C ALA A 17 -27.72 -9.18 -7.95
N GLN A 18 -28.74 -8.52 -8.51
CA GLN A 18 -28.74 -7.07 -8.77
C GLN A 18 -29.70 -6.24 -7.91
N ARG A 19 -30.36 -6.82 -6.90
CA ARG A 19 -31.11 -6.00 -5.94
C ARG A 19 -30.15 -5.44 -4.89
N LYS A 20 -29.66 -4.21 -5.10
CA LYS A 20 -29.12 -3.37 -4.02
C LYS A 20 -30.14 -3.41 -2.88
N ALA A 21 -29.75 -3.99 -1.74
CA ALA A 21 -30.60 -4.08 -0.56
C ALA A 21 -31.08 -2.67 -0.20
N TRP A 22 -32.40 -2.51 -0.07
CA TRP A 22 -33.02 -1.24 0.32
C TRP A 22 -32.54 -0.91 1.74
N GLY A 23 -31.55 -0.02 1.85
CA GLY A 23 -30.79 0.24 3.08
C GLY A 23 -29.27 0.37 2.88
N GLN A 24 -28.71 -0.11 1.76
CA GLN A 24 -27.37 0.31 1.33
C GLN A 24 -27.44 1.65 0.60
N GLN A 25 -27.80 2.68 1.35
CA GLN A 25 -27.30 4.01 1.05
C GLN A 25 -25.78 3.86 1.14
N GLU A 26 -25.06 4.13 0.05
CA GLU A 26 -23.63 4.41 0.15
C GLU A 26 -23.54 5.50 1.21
N ASN A 27 -23.14 5.13 2.42
CA ASN A 27 -22.59 6.08 3.35
C ASN A 27 -21.43 6.67 2.56
N LYS A 28 -21.66 7.82 1.93
CA LYS A 28 -20.62 8.81 1.72
C LYS A 28 -20.21 9.20 3.12
N ALA A 29 -19.48 8.30 3.79
CA ALA A 29 -18.86 8.55 5.06
C ALA A 29 -18.18 9.88 4.87
N PHE A 30 -18.48 10.82 5.75
CA PHE A 30 -17.86 12.13 5.73
C PHE A 30 -16.36 11.90 5.56
N ASP A 31 -15.82 12.30 4.40
CA ASP A 31 -14.45 12.01 4.03
C ASP A 31 -13.53 12.90 4.87
N VAL A 32 -13.29 12.46 6.11
CA VAL A 32 -12.46 13.16 7.09
C VAL A 32 -11.06 13.38 6.50
N ILE A 33 -10.59 12.41 5.69
CA ILE A 33 -9.27 12.42 5.06
C ILE A 33 -9.12 13.65 4.16
N ARG A 34 -10.19 14.04 3.44
CA ARG A 34 -10.20 15.26 2.61
C ARG A 34 -9.85 16.53 3.40
N PHE A 35 -10.23 16.61 4.66
CA PHE A 35 -10.03 17.79 5.50
C PHE A 35 -8.76 17.73 6.35
N MET A 36 -8.02 16.62 6.31
CA MET A 36 -6.76 16.50 7.03
C MET A 36 -5.66 17.36 6.39
N PRO A 37 -4.78 17.99 7.20
CA PRO A 37 -3.54 18.59 6.73
C PRO A 37 -2.73 17.60 5.86
N PRO A 38 -1.98 18.08 4.85
CA PRO A 38 -1.24 17.21 3.92
C PRO A 38 -0.37 16.16 4.61
N ALA A 39 0.40 16.55 5.63
CA ALA A 39 1.27 15.64 6.38
C ALA A 39 0.51 14.52 7.12
N ILE A 40 -0.71 14.79 7.59
CA ILE A 40 -1.56 13.79 8.26
C ILE A 40 -2.13 12.81 7.24
N ARG A 41 -2.46 13.30 6.04
CA ARG A 41 -2.95 12.47 4.94
C ARG A 41 -1.86 11.53 4.40
N GLU A 42 -0.64 12.03 4.22
CA GLU A 42 0.50 11.20 3.84
C GLU A 42 0.78 10.12 4.89
N PHE A 43 0.71 10.50 6.17
CA PHE A 43 0.84 9.53 7.25
C PHE A 43 -0.28 8.48 7.26
N HIS A 44 -1.54 8.91 7.04
CA HIS A 44 -2.67 7.99 6.94
C HIS A 44 -2.50 7.00 5.78
N ASN A 45 -2.13 7.48 4.59
CA ASN A 45 -1.90 6.63 3.42
C ASN A 45 -0.78 5.61 3.68
N MET A 46 0.35 6.05 4.26
CA MET A 46 1.42 5.13 4.65
C MET A 46 0.93 4.08 5.66
N MET A 47 0.14 4.47 6.66
CA MET A 47 -0.43 3.51 7.61
C MET A 47 -1.35 2.50 6.93
N ASP A 48 -2.16 2.95 5.96
CA ASP A 48 -3.04 2.09 5.18
C ASP A 48 -2.24 1.09 4.34
N ASP A 49 -1.21 1.57 3.64
CA ASP A 49 -0.30 0.75 2.83
C ASP A 49 0.48 -0.26 3.69
N MET A 50 0.91 0.14 4.89
CA MET A 50 1.60 -0.75 5.83
C MET A 50 0.65 -1.78 6.45
N MET A 51 -0.61 -1.42 6.68
CA MET A 51 -1.63 -2.37 7.13
C MET A 51 -1.96 -3.35 6.01
N GLU A 52 -2.11 -2.89 4.77
CA GLU A 52 -2.30 -3.76 3.61
C GLU A 52 -1.14 -4.75 3.48
N ALA A 53 0.12 -4.29 3.55
CA ALA A 53 1.28 -5.16 3.52
C ALA A 53 1.34 -6.16 4.67
N LEU A 54 0.76 -5.84 5.83
CA LEU A 54 0.68 -6.73 6.99
C LEU A 54 -0.38 -7.83 6.81
N PHE A 55 -1.54 -7.48 6.24
CA PHE A 55 -2.67 -8.42 6.08
C PHE A 55 -2.64 -9.21 4.77
N LEU A 56 -2.07 -8.64 3.71
CA LEU A 56 -1.97 -9.21 2.37
C LEU A 56 -0.53 -9.10 1.86
N PRO A 57 0.44 -9.79 2.51
CA PRO A 57 1.86 -9.65 2.20
C PRO A 57 2.19 -10.20 0.82
N THR A 58 2.15 -9.32 -0.17
CA THR A 58 2.68 -9.54 -1.53
C THR A 58 3.96 -8.73 -1.69
N ASP A 59 4.88 -9.17 -2.55
CA ASP A 59 6.12 -8.44 -2.86
C ASP A 59 5.82 -6.99 -3.28
N TYR A 60 4.73 -6.79 -4.01
CA TYR A 60 4.20 -5.48 -4.36
C TYR A 60 3.86 -4.66 -3.12
N SER A 61 2.98 -5.15 -2.25
CA SER A 61 2.53 -4.43 -1.05
C SER A 61 3.67 -4.10 -0.10
N ILE A 62 4.62 -5.04 0.08
CA ILE A 62 5.79 -4.85 0.95
C ILE A 62 6.72 -3.77 0.36
N SER A 63 7.00 -3.85 -0.94
CA SER A 63 7.84 -2.88 -1.64
C SER A 63 7.21 -1.49 -1.63
N TYR A 64 5.89 -1.41 -1.83
CA TYR A 64 5.14 -0.17 -1.81
C TYR A 64 5.15 0.49 -0.43
N ALA A 65 4.84 -0.28 0.62
CA ALA A 65 4.90 0.18 2.01
C ALA A 65 6.32 0.65 2.39
N MET A 66 7.36 -0.05 1.95
CA MET A 66 8.74 0.31 2.21
C MET A 66 9.15 1.59 1.46
N LEU A 67 8.70 1.81 0.23
CA LEU A 67 8.96 3.04 -0.52
C LEU A 67 8.30 4.26 0.13
N HIS A 68 7.06 4.11 0.59
CA HIS A 68 6.36 5.15 1.36
C HIS A 68 7.04 5.44 2.70
N TYR A 69 7.50 4.40 3.40
CA TYR A 69 8.31 4.57 4.60
C TYR A 69 9.56 5.42 4.32
N MET A 70 10.32 5.10 3.25
CA MET A 70 11.51 5.87 2.85
C MET A 70 11.18 7.34 2.59
N HIS A 71 10.02 7.59 1.97
CA HIS A 71 9.54 8.94 1.70
C HIS A 71 9.31 9.76 2.98
N MET A 72 8.59 9.16 3.93
CA MET A 72 8.22 9.81 5.19
C MET A 72 9.39 9.92 6.17
N ARG A 73 10.30 8.94 6.16
CA ARG A 73 11.50 8.88 7.01
C ARG A 73 12.40 10.11 6.87
N ASP A 74 12.46 10.70 5.69
CA ASP A 74 13.31 11.87 5.37
C ASP A 74 12.55 13.20 5.43
N GLY A 75 11.35 13.21 6.03
CA GLY A 75 10.61 14.42 6.37
C GLY A 75 11.28 15.27 7.47
N LEU A 76 10.58 16.33 7.91
CA LEU A 76 11.12 17.32 8.85
C LEU A 76 10.55 17.18 10.28
N GLY A 77 11.33 17.58 11.28
CA GLY A 77 10.84 17.79 12.65
C GLY A 77 10.48 16.51 13.43
N LEU A 78 9.35 16.53 14.12
CA LEU A 78 8.88 15.45 15.01
C LEU A 78 8.39 14.22 14.24
N SER A 79 7.77 14.42 13.08
CA SER A 79 7.19 13.33 12.26
C SER A 79 8.25 12.34 11.81
N ARG A 80 9.43 12.81 11.35
CA ARG A 80 10.55 11.92 10.98
C ARG A 80 11.00 11.03 12.14
N THR A 81 10.99 11.57 13.36
CA THR A 81 11.42 10.84 14.56
C THR A 81 10.39 9.79 14.95
N LEU A 82 9.10 10.12 14.81
CA LEU A 82 7.99 9.24 15.08
C LEU A 82 7.98 8.06 14.09
N VAL A 83 8.08 8.32 12.78
CA VAL A 83 8.09 7.30 11.72
C VAL A 83 9.23 6.29 11.93
N ARG A 84 10.45 6.76 12.17
CA ARG A 84 11.61 5.89 12.43
C ARG A 84 11.45 5.01 13.68
N LYS A 85 10.75 5.51 14.70
CA LYS A 85 10.49 4.77 15.94
C LYS A 85 9.40 3.72 15.78
N MET A 86 8.37 4.01 14.99
CA MET A 86 7.24 3.09 14.79
C MET A 86 7.59 1.91 13.90
N PHE A 87 8.56 2.05 12.98
CA PHE A 87 8.92 1.01 12.02
C PHE A 87 10.41 0.65 12.09
N PRO A 88 10.88 0.05 13.20
CA PRO A 88 12.30 -0.21 13.42
C PRO A 88 12.91 -1.17 12.39
N ASN A 89 12.14 -2.12 11.84
CA ASN A 89 12.63 -3.02 10.80
C ASN A 89 12.78 -2.29 9.45
N CYS A 90 11.82 -1.44 9.08
CA CYS A 90 11.96 -0.56 7.91
C CYS A 90 13.14 0.40 8.10
N GLU A 91 13.38 0.92 9.31
CA GLU A 91 14.55 1.77 9.60
C GLU A 91 15.89 1.02 9.45
N LYS A 92 15.95 -0.26 9.81
CA LYS A 92 17.14 -1.08 9.57
C LYS A 92 17.40 -1.22 8.08
N LEU A 93 16.37 -1.57 7.29
CA LEU A 93 16.48 -1.71 5.84
C LEU A 93 16.84 -0.37 5.18
N ALA A 94 16.23 0.74 5.61
CA ALA A 94 16.50 2.08 5.11
C ALA A 94 17.93 2.59 5.35
N LYS A 95 18.72 1.89 6.17
CA LYS A 95 20.13 2.18 6.39
C LYS A 95 21.06 1.45 5.43
N ILE A 96 20.54 0.52 4.63
CA ILE A 96 21.32 -0.17 3.61
C ILE A 96 21.75 0.84 2.53
N PRO A 97 23.06 0.96 2.20
CA PRO A 97 23.56 1.98 1.29
C PRO A 97 22.85 2.03 -0.06
N GLU A 98 22.52 0.88 -0.64
CA GLU A 98 21.84 0.78 -1.94
C GLU A 98 20.43 1.39 -1.92
N LEU A 99 19.68 1.18 -0.82
CA LEU A 99 18.36 1.79 -0.64
C LEU A 99 18.46 3.30 -0.41
N GLN A 100 19.50 3.75 0.30
CA GLN A 100 19.78 5.18 0.46
C GLN A 100 20.18 5.85 -0.85
N GLU A 101 21.00 5.19 -1.65
CA GLU A 101 21.43 5.69 -2.95
C GLU A 101 20.26 5.77 -3.93
N PHE A 102 19.43 4.73 -3.99
CA PHE A 102 18.21 4.70 -4.79
C PHE A 102 17.30 5.87 -4.42
N TYR A 103 16.99 6.03 -3.13
CA TYR A 103 16.09 7.08 -2.67
C TYR A 103 16.71 8.47 -2.85
N GLY A 104 18.02 8.62 -2.62
CA GLY A 104 18.75 9.87 -2.82
C GLY A 104 18.68 10.36 -4.26
N LYS A 105 18.81 9.45 -5.24
CA LYS A 105 18.69 9.77 -6.68
C LYS A 105 17.27 10.15 -7.10
N ARG A 106 16.26 9.63 -6.41
CA ARG A 106 14.83 9.82 -6.73
C ARG A 106 14.08 10.71 -5.74
N ARG A 107 14.83 11.47 -4.94
CA ARG A 107 14.25 12.30 -3.89
C ARG A 107 13.31 13.34 -4.50
N GLY A 108 12.07 13.36 -4.04
CA GLY A 108 11.03 14.26 -4.56
C GLY A 108 10.20 13.68 -5.71
N GLU A 109 10.55 12.50 -6.23
CA GLU A 109 9.60 11.75 -7.06
C GLU A 109 8.42 11.26 -6.23
N ASN A 110 7.25 11.16 -6.86
CA ASN A 110 6.05 10.69 -6.20
C ASN A 110 6.17 9.18 -5.91
N PRO A 111 6.05 8.72 -4.65
CA PRO A 111 6.13 7.30 -4.30
C PRO A 111 5.01 6.46 -4.95
N ASN A 112 3.90 7.09 -5.37
CA ASN A 112 2.80 6.42 -6.10
C ASN A 112 3.11 6.21 -7.59
N SER A 113 4.28 6.65 -8.07
CA SER A 113 4.68 6.45 -9.46
C SER A 113 4.98 4.97 -9.72
N LEU A 114 4.20 4.34 -10.59
CA LEU A 114 4.41 2.95 -11.01
C LEU A 114 5.83 2.68 -11.51
N ARG A 115 6.44 3.66 -12.18
CA ARG A 115 7.83 3.54 -12.65
C ARG A 115 8.81 3.48 -11.47
N VAL A 116 8.66 4.37 -10.50
CA VAL A 116 9.53 4.40 -9.31
C VAL A 116 9.37 3.12 -8.49
N LEU A 117 8.14 2.65 -8.35
CA LEU A 117 7.84 1.40 -7.65
C LEU A 117 8.45 0.20 -8.36
N LYS A 118 8.32 0.09 -9.69
CA LYS A 118 8.93 -0.98 -10.47
C LYS A 118 10.45 -1.02 -10.29
N ASP A 119 11.11 0.14 -10.44
CA ASP A 119 12.56 0.25 -10.28
C ASP A 119 13.00 -0.08 -8.84
N PHE A 120 12.15 0.20 -7.85
CA PHE A 120 12.39 -0.14 -6.45
C PHE A 120 12.24 -1.64 -6.19
N MET A 121 11.22 -2.28 -6.77
CA MET A 121 11.01 -3.73 -6.69
C MET A 121 12.19 -4.49 -7.30
N GLU A 122 12.66 -4.06 -8.47
CA GLU A 122 13.84 -4.64 -9.14
C GLU A 122 15.10 -4.53 -8.24
N LEU A 123 15.26 -3.40 -7.55
CA LEU A 123 16.34 -3.24 -6.57
C LEU A 123 16.20 -4.21 -5.41
N LEU A 124 15.01 -4.35 -4.82
CA LEU A 124 14.77 -5.26 -3.70
C LEU A 124 15.01 -6.72 -4.11
N GLU A 125 14.53 -7.13 -5.28
CA GLU A 125 14.77 -8.47 -5.85
C GLU A 125 16.26 -8.74 -6.03
N TRP A 126 17.01 -7.79 -6.61
CA TRP A 126 18.46 -7.91 -6.75
C TRP A 126 19.16 -7.99 -5.38
N MET A 127 18.74 -7.18 -4.40
CA MET A 127 19.31 -7.21 -3.05
C MET A 127 19.04 -8.53 -2.34
N ASP A 128 17.84 -9.11 -2.51
CA ASP A 128 17.49 -10.42 -1.97
C ASP A 128 18.35 -11.51 -2.60
N TYR A 129 18.48 -11.50 -3.93
CA TYR A 129 19.36 -12.40 -4.68
C TYR A 129 20.82 -12.33 -4.20
N GLN A 130 21.30 -11.14 -3.83
CA GLN A 130 22.63 -10.91 -3.27
C GLN A 130 22.72 -11.16 -1.75
N ASN A 131 21.64 -11.59 -1.10
CA ASN A 131 21.52 -11.81 0.34
C ASN A 131 21.88 -10.57 1.19
N LYS A 132 21.58 -9.37 0.66
CA LYS A 132 21.91 -8.07 1.28
C LYS A 132 20.80 -7.51 2.17
N LEU A 133 19.59 -8.05 2.10
CA LEU A 133 18.46 -7.59 2.92
C LEU A 133 18.57 -7.98 4.39
N GLY A 134 19.45 -8.93 4.74
CA GLY A 134 19.67 -9.35 6.12
C GLY A 134 18.43 -9.94 6.79
N LEU A 135 17.49 -10.48 6.00
CA LEU A 135 16.23 -11.09 6.46
C LEU A 135 16.38 -12.58 6.84
N LYS A 136 17.58 -13.01 7.24
CA LYS A 136 17.87 -14.39 7.68
C LYS A 136 17.99 -14.48 9.19
#